data_AF-A0A662V5G3-F1
#
_entry.id   AF-A0A662V5G3-F1
#
_cell.length_a   1.000
_cell.length_b   1.000
_cell.length_c   1.000
_cell.angle_alpha   90.00
_cell.angle_beta   90.00
_cell.angle_gamma   90.00
#
_symmetry.space_group_name_H-M   'P 1'
#
loop_
_entity.id
_entity.type
_entity.pdbx_description
1 polymer ?
#
loop_
_entity_poly.entity_id
_entity_poly.type
_entity_poly.pdbx_seq_one_letter_code
_entity_poly.pdbx_strand_id
1 'polypeptide(L)'
;MSAPRSIKELLSEVLRRIKPTNEDEKVINEFSNGLVNEVYNVLGDKLNYEFKVSVEGSVAKNTWLKGDVDLDIFVLIKYRELSRSWLEENFINPLIQGLSDKYRVILRYAQHPYVTACMGDLCADIVPAYWASNPSEVITAVDRTPFHTEYIKRNLRKNQLDEVRLLKAFFKGVGIYGAELKVKGFSGYLTELLIVRYGDFLSAVDGIAKWRPPVLIDLEGHCINVNECLKKFKEYPLIVIDPVDPKRNAAAAVGMRSLALAILACRAFLIKPSLKFFFPDINIYSWGKILKALEKRGSSLTGLIVYTHEVAPENVWGHLRSIEEKLVNGLTKGGFNIIYSDIWFNEKDLAIILFEYIPKELPRVKIMEGPPVFLERHSDRFITKHGFSEVFDVGVWISKDGRLLTLGEVKFRKAHELLRQLLKQVKIHKGIVKDMVIIDDLDSLRNLYVELGVDFRKWLTQFVVKTPTWLVN
;
A
#
# COMPACT_ATOMS: atom_id res chain seq x y z
N MET A 1 28.70 -23.88 -15.80
CA MET A 1 28.33 -22.46 -15.64
C MET A 1 27.61 -22.04 -16.91
N SER A 2 26.30 -21.81 -16.85
CA SER A 2 25.52 -21.33 -17.99
C SER A 2 26.03 -19.93 -18.39
N ALA A 3 26.19 -19.66 -19.69
CA ALA A 3 26.52 -18.32 -20.16
C ALA A 3 25.53 -17.29 -19.60
N PRO A 4 25.96 -16.04 -19.29
CA PRO A 4 25.04 -15.00 -18.85
C PRO A 4 23.98 -14.79 -19.93
N ARG A 5 22.71 -15.03 -19.60
CA ARG A 5 21.58 -14.73 -20.48
C ARG A 5 21.65 -13.27 -20.89
N SER A 6 21.41 -12.99 -22.16
CA SER A 6 21.23 -11.61 -22.60
C SER A 6 19.96 -11.03 -21.95
N ILE A 7 19.94 -9.71 -21.70
CA ILE A 7 18.76 -9.06 -21.13
C ILE A 7 17.52 -9.28 -22.01
N LYS A 8 17.70 -9.39 -23.33
CA LYS A 8 16.64 -9.63 -24.31
C LYS A 8 16.01 -11.02 -24.13
N GLU A 9 16.83 -12.05 -23.91
CA GLU A 9 16.34 -13.41 -23.61
C GLU A 9 15.57 -13.45 -22.30
N LEU A 10 16.06 -12.75 -21.27
CA LEU A 10 15.39 -12.63 -19.98
C LEU A 10 13.99 -11.99 -20.14
N LEU A 11 13.90 -10.81 -20.78
CA LEU A 11 12.62 -10.12 -20.97
C LEU A 11 11.67 -10.93 -21.87
N SER A 12 12.20 -11.64 -22.87
CA SER A 12 11.39 -12.54 -23.70
C SER A 12 10.79 -13.70 -22.89
N GLU A 13 11.55 -14.27 -21.96
CA GLU A 13 11.02 -15.30 -21.05
C GLU A 13 9.95 -14.73 -20.12
N VAL A 14 10.17 -13.53 -19.57
CA VAL A 14 9.17 -12.86 -18.73
C VAL A 14 7.87 -12.66 -19.52
N LEU A 15 7.95 -12.14 -20.75
CA LEU A 15 6.78 -11.95 -21.63
C LEU A 15 6.03 -13.24 -21.89
N ARG A 16 6.72 -14.38 -22.11
CA ARG A 16 6.05 -15.68 -22.28
C ARG A 16 5.19 -16.08 -21.09
N ARG A 17 5.53 -15.62 -19.88
CA ARG A 17 4.78 -15.92 -18.65
C ARG A 17 3.63 -14.95 -18.41
N ILE A 18 3.82 -13.66 -18.70
CA ILE A 18 2.89 -12.59 -18.30
C ILE A 18 1.97 -12.10 -19.43
N LYS A 19 2.32 -12.37 -20.70
CA LYS A 19 1.52 -11.90 -21.82
C LYS A 19 0.29 -12.80 -21.98
N PRO A 20 -0.92 -12.23 -22.07
CA PRO A 20 -2.11 -12.97 -22.46
C PRO A 20 -1.91 -13.71 -23.79
N THR A 21 -2.39 -14.94 -23.85
CA THR A 21 -2.49 -15.68 -25.11
C THR A 21 -3.78 -15.29 -25.85
N ASN A 22 -3.89 -15.63 -27.14
CA ASN A 22 -5.10 -15.38 -27.91
C ASN A 22 -6.34 -16.03 -27.28
N GLU A 23 -6.18 -17.19 -26.64
CA GLU A 23 -7.28 -17.86 -25.94
C GLU A 23 -7.68 -17.09 -24.68
N ASP A 24 -6.69 -16.60 -23.91
CA ASP A 24 -6.96 -15.75 -22.74
C ASP A 24 -7.72 -14.47 -23.19
N GLU A 25 -7.30 -13.83 -24.29
CA GLU A 25 -7.99 -12.65 -24.84
C GLU A 25 -9.42 -12.98 -25.31
N LYS A 26 -9.63 -14.10 -25.98
CA LYS A 26 -10.94 -14.52 -26.45
C LYS A 26 -11.91 -14.74 -25.28
N VAL A 27 -11.49 -15.49 -24.26
CA VAL A 27 -12.29 -15.76 -23.06
C VAL A 27 -12.68 -14.46 -22.35
N ILE A 28 -11.72 -13.54 -22.14
CA ILE A 28 -12.00 -12.26 -21.50
C ILE A 28 -12.95 -11.41 -22.33
N ASN A 29 -12.76 -11.35 -23.65
CA ASN A 29 -13.63 -10.57 -24.54
C ASN A 29 -15.06 -11.13 -24.61
N GLU A 30 -15.22 -12.46 -24.67
CA GLU A 30 -16.54 -13.09 -24.67
C GLU A 30 -17.29 -12.80 -23.36
N PHE A 31 -16.60 -12.96 -22.22
CA PHE A 31 -17.16 -12.63 -20.91
C PHE A 31 -17.52 -11.14 -20.79
N SER A 32 -16.59 -10.24 -21.14
CA SER A 32 -16.81 -8.80 -20.99
C SER A 32 -17.92 -8.30 -21.90
N ASN A 33 -17.97 -8.74 -23.17
CA ASN A 33 -19.01 -8.32 -24.11
C ASN A 33 -20.38 -8.88 -23.73
N GLY A 34 -20.44 -10.15 -23.27
CA GLY A 34 -21.67 -10.74 -22.74
C GLY A 34 -22.21 -9.92 -21.56
N LEU A 35 -21.35 -9.63 -20.59
CA LEU A 35 -21.72 -8.89 -19.40
C LEU A 35 -22.10 -7.42 -19.70
N VAL A 36 -21.39 -6.75 -20.62
CA VAL A 36 -21.75 -5.40 -21.09
C VAL A 36 -23.17 -5.37 -21.66
N ASN A 37 -23.53 -6.33 -22.52
CA ASN A 37 -24.85 -6.40 -23.11
C ASN A 37 -25.94 -6.67 -22.07
N GLU A 38 -25.67 -7.55 -21.10
CA GLU A 38 -26.63 -7.85 -20.05
C GLU A 38 -26.83 -6.68 -19.08
N VAL A 39 -25.74 -6.01 -18.67
CA VAL A 39 -25.81 -4.77 -17.88
C VAL A 39 -26.62 -3.71 -18.62
N TYR A 40 -26.38 -3.53 -19.92
CA TYR A 40 -27.14 -2.59 -20.74
C TYR A 40 -28.63 -2.93 -20.76
N ASN A 41 -29.00 -4.20 -20.96
CA ASN A 41 -30.39 -4.63 -21.00
C ASN A 41 -31.09 -4.47 -19.63
N VAL A 42 -30.43 -4.87 -18.54
CA VAL A 42 -30.98 -4.76 -17.18
C VAL A 42 -31.25 -3.31 -16.79
N LEU A 43 -30.34 -2.40 -17.16
CA LEU A 43 -30.46 -0.99 -16.81
C LEU A 43 -31.31 -0.19 -17.82
N GLY A 44 -31.44 -0.65 -19.06
CA GLY A 44 -32.20 0.02 -20.12
C GLY A 44 -33.66 0.27 -19.76
N ASP A 45 -34.29 -0.69 -19.08
CA ASP A 45 -35.68 -0.60 -18.64
C ASP A 45 -35.86 0.18 -17.32
N LYS A 46 -34.76 0.55 -16.66
CA LYS A 46 -34.76 1.13 -15.30
C LYS A 46 -34.25 2.56 -15.26
N LEU A 47 -33.26 2.89 -16.08
CA LEU A 47 -32.66 4.22 -16.11
C LEU A 47 -33.41 5.11 -17.09
N ASN A 48 -34.02 6.18 -16.58
CA ASN A 48 -34.66 7.23 -17.39
C ASN A 48 -33.64 8.26 -17.93
N TYR A 49 -32.37 7.88 -18.03
CA TYR A 49 -31.27 8.76 -18.43
C TYR A 49 -30.47 8.12 -19.55
N GLU A 50 -29.89 8.94 -20.42
CA GLU A 50 -28.92 8.45 -21.40
C GLU A 50 -27.70 7.86 -20.68
N PHE A 51 -27.33 6.63 -21.03
CA PHE A 51 -26.15 5.98 -20.48
C PHE A 51 -25.43 5.15 -21.53
N LYS A 52 -24.15 4.86 -21.27
CA LYS A 52 -23.37 3.88 -22.03
C LYS A 52 -22.67 2.92 -21.09
N VAL A 53 -22.47 1.70 -21.55
CA VAL A 53 -21.71 0.67 -20.84
C VAL A 53 -20.42 0.42 -21.62
N SER A 54 -19.26 0.62 -20.99
CA SER A 54 -17.95 0.43 -21.64
C SER A 54 -17.00 -0.37 -20.77
N VAL A 55 -16.19 -1.21 -21.41
CA VAL A 55 -15.03 -1.82 -20.75
C VAL A 55 -13.96 -0.76 -20.61
N GLU A 56 -13.42 -0.61 -19.42
CA GLU A 56 -12.36 0.34 -19.08
C GLU A 56 -11.12 -0.40 -18.54
N GLY A 57 -10.21 0.35 -17.93
CA GLY A 57 -9.08 -0.26 -17.23
C GLY A 57 -8.08 -0.96 -18.15
N SER A 58 -7.32 -1.90 -17.57
CA SER A 58 -6.19 -2.53 -18.25
C SER A 58 -6.59 -3.45 -19.41
N VAL A 59 -7.79 -4.01 -19.36
CA VAL A 59 -8.38 -4.81 -20.45
C VAL A 59 -8.68 -3.91 -21.65
N ALA A 60 -9.38 -2.79 -21.45
CA ALA A 60 -9.70 -1.86 -22.53
C ALA A 60 -8.45 -1.31 -23.23
N LYS A 61 -7.36 -1.10 -22.48
CA LYS A 61 -6.07 -0.60 -22.98
C LYS A 61 -5.17 -1.69 -23.56
N ASN A 62 -5.54 -2.97 -23.44
CA ASN A 62 -4.72 -4.13 -23.77
C ASN A 62 -3.32 -4.12 -23.10
N THR A 63 -3.29 -3.79 -21.80
CA THR A 63 -2.07 -3.74 -20.96
C THR A 63 -2.14 -4.66 -19.74
N TRP A 64 -3.13 -5.54 -19.67
CA TRP A 64 -3.35 -6.47 -18.57
C TRP A 64 -2.34 -7.64 -18.58
N LEU A 65 -2.14 -8.25 -17.41
CA LEU A 65 -1.21 -9.36 -17.22
C LEU A 65 -1.98 -10.69 -17.14
N LYS A 66 -1.46 -11.73 -17.77
CA LYS A 66 -2.01 -13.08 -17.66
C LYS A 66 -2.11 -13.53 -16.19
N GLY A 67 -3.25 -14.08 -15.81
CA GLY A 67 -3.52 -14.57 -14.45
C GLY A 67 -3.80 -13.47 -13.42
N ASP A 68 -3.87 -12.21 -13.86
CA ASP A 68 -4.08 -11.05 -12.99
C ASP A 68 -4.88 -10.00 -13.78
N VAL A 69 -6.09 -10.43 -14.15
CA VAL A 69 -7.04 -9.63 -14.93
C VAL A 69 -7.92 -8.87 -13.97
N ASP A 70 -7.95 -7.56 -14.15
CA ASP A 70 -8.90 -6.67 -13.49
C ASP A 70 -9.83 -6.13 -14.57
N LEU A 71 -11.07 -6.61 -14.59
CA LEU A 71 -12.06 -6.28 -15.60
C LEU A 71 -13.02 -5.22 -15.08
N ASP A 72 -12.81 -3.99 -15.53
CA ASP A 72 -13.64 -2.84 -15.19
C ASP A 72 -14.72 -2.63 -16.26
N ILE A 73 -15.99 -2.69 -15.87
CA ILE A 73 -17.14 -2.31 -16.71
C ILE A 73 -17.77 -1.04 -16.13
N PHE A 74 -17.65 0.06 -16.86
CA PHE A 74 -18.20 1.34 -16.43
C PHE A 74 -19.57 1.56 -17.04
N VAL A 75 -20.52 1.99 -16.21
CA VAL A 75 -21.81 2.49 -16.66
C VAL A 75 -21.82 4.00 -16.49
N LEU A 76 -21.69 4.69 -17.61
CA LEU A 76 -21.53 6.13 -17.69
C LEU A 76 -22.90 6.76 -17.95
N ILE A 77 -23.43 7.43 -16.94
CA ILE A 77 -24.81 7.91 -16.91
C ILE A 77 -24.81 9.44 -17.05
N LYS A 78 -25.66 10.01 -17.91
CA LYS A 78 -25.90 11.46 -18.04
C LYS A 78 -26.76 12.00 -16.88
N TYR A 79 -26.33 11.71 -15.64
CA TYR A 79 -26.97 12.14 -14.41
C TYR A 79 -25.90 12.45 -13.36
N ARG A 80 -25.91 13.68 -12.82
CA ARG A 80 -24.84 14.19 -11.94
C ARG A 80 -25.03 13.81 -10.47
N GLU A 81 -26.26 13.56 -10.06
CA GLU A 81 -26.63 13.35 -8.65
C GLU A 81 -26.64 11.85 -8.30
N LEU A 82 -25.52 11.16 -8.57
CA LEU A 82 -25.28 9.76 -8.23
C LEU A 82 -25.11 9.56 -6.71
N SER A 83 -26.11 9.98 -5.94
CA SER A 83 -26.16 9.79 -4.49
C SER A 83 -26.21 8.31 -4.16
N ARG A 84 -25.76 7.96 -2.95
CA ARG A 84 -25.76 6.56 -2.49
C ARG A 84 -27.15 5.92 -2.56
N SER A 85 -28.18 6.61 -2.06
CA SER A 85 -29.57 6.14 -2.11
C SER A 85 -30.04 5.92 -3.54
N TRP A 86 -29.71 6.86 -4.44
CA TRP A 86 -30.08 6.74 -5.84
C TRP A 86 -29.39 5.56 -6.51
N LEU A 87 -28.09 5.37 -6.27
CA LEU A 87 -27.32 4.23 -6.79
C LEU A 87 -27.86 2.90 -6.25
N GLU A 88 -28.18 2.82 -4.96
CA GLU A 88 -28.76 1.61 -4.37
C GLU A 88 -30.07 1.22 -5.08
N GLU A 89 -30.99 2.17 -5.27
CA GLU A 89 -32.29 1.93 -5.89
C GLU A 89 -32.25 1.72 -7.41
N ASN A 90 -31.50 2.54 -8.15
CA ASN A 90 -31.57 2.64 -9.62
C ASN A 90 -30.44 1.89 -10.34
N PHE A 91 -29.40 1.46 -9.61
CA PHE A 91 -28.23 0.81 -10.19
C PHE A 91 -27.94 -0.55 -9.54
N ILE A 92 -27.70 -0.57 -8.22
CA ILE A 92 -27.28 -1.77 -7.50
C ILE A 92 -28.41 -2.81 -7.45
N ASN A 93 -29.60 -2.44 -6.95
CA ASN A 93 -30.72 -3.38 -6.82
C ASN A 93 -31.13 -3.99 -8.19
N PRO A 94 -31.27 -3.20 -9.27
CA PRO A 94 -31.51 -3.75 -10.61
C PRO A 94 -30.45 -4.74 -11.06
N LEU A 95 -29.15 -4.42 -10.89
CA LEU A 95 -28.07 -5.31 -11.30
C LEU A 95 -28.03 -6.60 -10.48
N ILE A 96 -28.27 -6.52 -9.17
CA ILE A 96 -28.39 -7.71 -8.33
C ILE A 96 -29.53 -8.59 -8.83
N GLN A 97 -30.72 -8.04 -9.05
CA GLN A 97 -31.87 -8.83 -9.52
C GLN A 97 -31.66 -9.39 -10.93
N GLY A 98 -31.17 -8.58 -11.86
CA GLY A 98 -31.07 -8.95 -13.28
C GLY A 98 -29.88 -9.85 -13.63
N LEU A 99 -28.83 -9.88 -12.80
CA LEU A 99 -27.62 -10.68 -13.07
C LEU A 99 -27.52 -11.95 -12.21
N SER A 100 -28.24 -12.04 -11.08
CA SER A 100 -28.06 -13.15 -10.13
C SER A 100 -28.42 -14.54 -10.68
N ASP A 101 -29.22 -14.62 -11.75
CA ASP A 101 -29.56 -15.89 -12.40
C ASP A 101 -28.36 -16.55 -13.11
N LYS A 102 -27.38 -15.73 -13.56
CA LYS A 102 -26.22 -16.19 -14.34
C LYS A 102 -24.89 -15.96 -13.64
N TYR A 103 -24.80 -14.95 -12.80
CA TYR A 103 -23.58 -14.56 -12.13
C TYR A 103 -23.73 -14.63 -10.62
N ARG A 104 -22.61 -14.93 -9.95
CA ARG A 104 -22.48 -14.63 -8.53
C ARG A 104 -22.25 -13.12 -8.40
N VAL A 105 -23.26 -12.42 -7.91
CA VAL A 105 -23.25 -10.96 -7.75
C VAL A 105 -22.85 -10.58 -6.32
N ILE A 106 -21.91 -9.65 -6.17
CA ILE A 106 -21.38 -9.22 -4.87
C ILE A 106 -21.42 -7.69 -4.80
N LEU A 107 -22.09 -7.14 -3.79
CA LEU A 107 -22.05 -5.71 -3.52
C LEU A 107 -20.70 -5.33 -2.89
N ARG A 108 -20.07 -4.30 -3.44
CA ARG A 108 -18.82 -3.73 -2.95
C ARG A 108 -18.97 -2.23 -2.68
N TYR A 109 -18.09 -1.70 -1.85
CA TYR A 109 -18.08 -0.30 -1.45
C TYR A 109 -16.69 0.30 -1.61
N ALA A 110 -16.60 1.37 -2.39
CA ALA A 110 -15.44 2.26 -2.47
C ALA A 110 -15.93 3.71 -2.22
N GLN A 111 -15.59 4.67 -3.09
CA GLN A 111 -16.18 6.02 -3.06
C GLN A 111 -17.69 5.98 -3.35
N HIS A 112 -18.11 5.09 -4.25
CA HIS A 112 -19.51 4.77 -4.54
C HIS A 112 -19.73 3.25 -4.38
N PRO A 113 -20.96 2.80 -4.02
CA PRO A 113 -21.29 1.39 -4.10
C PRO A 113 -21.22 0.92 -5.56
N TYR A 114 -20.73 -0.29 -5.77
CA TYR A 114 -20.62 -0.92 -7.08
C TYR A 114 -20.86 -2.43 -6.94
N VAL A 115 -21.04 -3.11 -8.08
CA VAL A 115 -21.34 -4.54 -8.11
C VAL A 115 -20.21 -5.30 -8.78
N THR A 116 -19.71 -6.35 -8.14
CA THR A 116 -18.86 -7.35 -8.82
C THR A 116 -19.75 -8.49 -9.30
N ALA A 117 -19.67 -8.84 -10.59
CA ALA A 117 -20.34 -10.01 -11.17
C ALA A 117 -19.30 -11.07 -11.56
N CYS A 118 -19.47 -12.30 -11.08
CA CYS A 118 -18.54 -13.39 -11.34
C CYS A 118 -19.19 -14.60 -12.04
N MET A 119 -18.51 -15.15 -13.05
CA MET A 119 -18.82 -16.41 -13.70
C MET A 119 -17.61 -17.35 -13.63
N GLY A 120 -17.69 -18.34 -12.74
CA GLY A 120 -16.51 -19.14 -12.36
C GLY A 120 -15.44 -18.26 -11.71
N ASP A 121 -14.22 -18.32 -12.26
CA ASP A 121 -13.07 -17.52 -11.79
C ASP A 121 -12.97 -16.13 -12.45
N LEU A 122 -13.81 -15.85 -13.45
CA LEU A 122 -13.87 -14.54 -14.09
C LEU A 122 -14.80 -13.63 -13.30
N CYS A 123 -14.31 -12.45 -12.90
CA CYS A 123 -15.09 -11.43 -12.23
C CYS A 123 -14.91 -10.09 -12.94
N ALA A 124 -15.95 -9.28 -12.97
CA ALA A 124 -15.89 -7.90 -13.42
C ALA A 124 -16.52 -6.95 -12.40
N ASP A 125 -15.90 -5.80 -12.20
CA ASP A 125 -16.44 -4.72 -11.39
C ASP A 125 -17.28 -3.80 -12.28
N ILE A 126 -18.58 -3.69 -11.95
CA ILE A 126 -19.58 -2.89 -12.65
C ILE A 126 -19.74 -1.57 -11.88
N VAL A 127 -19.09 -0.53 -12.38
CA VAL A 127 -18.88 0.74 -11.68
C VAL A 127 -19.76 1.84 -12.29
N PRO A 128 -20.64 2.49 -11.49
CA PRO A 128 -21.39 3.64 -11.96
C PRO A 128 -20.50 4.90 -11.96
N ALA A 129 -20.61 5.71 -13.01
CA ALA A 129 -19.89 6.97 -13.11
C ALA A 129 -20.71 8.02 -13.88
N TYR A 130 -20.45 9.29 -13.62
CA TYR A 130 -21.06 10.38 -14.38
C TYR A 130 -20.44 10.44 -15.77
N TRP A 131 -21.27 10.48 -16.80
CA TRP A 131 -20.84 10.64 -18.18
C TRP A 131 -20.50 12.10 -18.50
N ALA A 132 -19.33 12.53 -18.03
CA ALA A 132 -18.75 13.82 -18.38
C ALA A 132 -18.45 13.91 -19.88
N SER A 133 -18.73 15.05 -20.50
CA SER A 133 -18.42 15.29 -21.93
C SER A 133 -16.97 15.74 -22.14
N ASN A 134 -16.35 16.33 -21.13
CA ASN A 134 -14.95 16.74 -21.14
C ASN A 134 -14.32 16.62 -19.73
N PRO A 135 -12.98 16.61 -19.60
CA PRO A 135 -12.32 16.44 -18.31
C PRO A 135 -12.68 17.50 -17.25
N SER A 136 -13.09 18.71 -17.64
CA SER A 136 -13.45 19.77 -16.69
C SER A 136 -14.82 19.56 -16.02
N GLU A 137 -15.65 18.67 -16.57
CA GLU A 137 -16.98 18.31 -16.02
C GLU A 137 -16.94 17.15 -15.03
N VAL A 138 -15.79 16.49 -14.88
CA VAL A 138 -15.56 15.39 -13.94
C VAL A 138 -15.93 15.81 -12.51
N ILE A 139 -16.69 14.96 -11.82
CA ILE A 139 -17.15 15.22 -10.44
C ILE A 139 -16.35 14.36 -9.46
N THR A 140 -16.14 13.09 -9.81
CA THR A 140 -15.56 12.07 -8.95
C THR A 140 -14.30 11.46 -9.59
N ALA A 141 -13.58 10.61 -8.83
CA ALA A 141 -12.38 9.99 -9.37
C ALA A 141 -12.67 9.00 -10.50
N VAL A 142 -13.82 8.32 -10.45
CA VAL A 142 -14.21 7.30 -11.43
C VAL A 142 -14.64 7.91 -12.76
N ASP A 143 -15.22 9.12 -12.77
CA ASP A 143 -15.63 9.81 -14.00
C ASP A 143 -14.44 10.13 -14.93
N ARG A 144 -13.20 10.16 -14.40
CA ARG A 144 -11.98 10.38 -15.19
C ARG A 144 -11.54 9.15 -15.99
N THR A 145 -11.94 7.96 -15.57
CA THR A 145 -11.42 6.70 -16.12
C THR A 145 -11.56 6.62 -17.65
N PRO A 146 -12.69 7.00 -18.29
CA PRO A 146 -12.80 6.96 -19.74
C PRO A 146 -11.79 7.86 -20.45
N PHE A 147 -11.55 9.07 -19.92
CA PHE A 147 -10.55 9.98 -20.48
C PHE A 147 -9.12 9.45 -20.31
N HIS A 148 -8.81 8.80 -19.19
CA HIS A 148 -7.53 8.11 -19.02
C HIS A 148 -7.38 6.96 -20.03
N THR A 149 -8.42 6.15 -20.22
CA THR A 149 -8.42 5.07 -21.21
C THR A 149 -8.17 5.60 -22.61
N GLU A 150 -8.88 6.65 -23.02
CA GLU A 150 -8.70 7.29 -24.31
C GLU A 150 -7.28 7.87 -24.47
N TYR A 151 -6.79 8.59 -23.46
CA TYR A 151 -5.45 9.17 -23.49
C TYR A 151 -4.38 8.09 -23.69
N ILE A 152 -4.47 6.97 -22.95
CA ILE A 152 -3.51 5.88 -23.09
C ILE A 152 -3.62 5.20 -24.46
N LYS A 153 -4.84 4.94 -24.96
CA LYS A 153 -5.05 4.37 -26.30
C LYS A 153 -4.48 5.24 -27.42
N ARG A 154 -4.54 6.56 -27.28
CA ARG A 154 -4.00 7.53 -28.25
C ARG A 154 -2.47 7.61 -28.21
N ASN A 155 -1.87 7.48 -27.03
CA ASN A 155 -0.45 7.75 -26.82
C ASN A 155 0.45 6.50 -26.75
N LEU A 156 -0.10 5.31 -26.47
CA LEU A 156 0.64 4.05 -26.52
C LEU A 156 0.58 3.43 -27.93
N ARG A 157 1.75 3.13 -28.48
CA ARG A 157 1.87 2.33 -29.71
C ARG A 157 1.71 0.84 -29.41
N LYS A 158 1.30 0.04 -30.40
CA LYS A 158 1.11 -1.41 -30.26
C LYS A 158 2.35 -2.13 -29.72
N ASN A 159 3.55 -1.71 -30.11
CA ASN A 159 4.81 -2.29 -29.63
C ASN A 159 5.16 -1.92 -28.17
N GLN A 160 4.48 -0.94 -27.56
CA GLN A 160 4.70 -0.52 -26.18
C GLN A 160 3.80 -1.26 -25.18
N LEU A 161 2.79 -1.99 -25.64
CA LEU A 161 1.87 -2.73 -24.75
C LEU A 161 2.62 -3.78 -23.92
N ASP A 162 3.55 -4.49 -24.55
CA ASP A 162 4.39 -5.50 -23.89
C ASP A 162 5.42 -4.84 -22.94
N GLU A 163 5.87 -3.62 -23.24
CA GLU A 163 6.74 -2.83 -22.35
C GLU A 163 6.01 -2.42 -21.07
N VAL A 164 4.72 -2.03 -21.18
CA VAL A 164 3.86 -1.80 -20.01
C VAL A 164 3.72 -3.07 -19.18
N ARG A 165 3.49 -4.22 -19.82
CA ARG A 165 3.38 -5.50 -19.09
C ARG A 165 4.65 -5.82 -18.32
N LEU A 166 5.82 -5.63 -18.93
CA LEU A 166 7.12 -5.81 -18.26
C LEU A 166 7.25 -4.90 -17.05
N LEU A 167 6.92 -3.60 -17.19
CA LEU A 167 7.03 -2.67 -16.06
C LEU A 167 6.04 -3.00 -14.93
N LYS A 168 4.80 -3.40 -15.27
CA LYS A 168 3.82 -3.87 -14.28
C LYS A 168 4.32 -5.11 -13.54
N ALA A 169 4.80 -6.11 -14.27
CA ALA A 169 5.34 -7.34 -13.68
C ALA A 169 6.59 -7.07 -12.82
N PHE A 170 7.45 -6.15 -13.24
CA PHE A 170 8.61 -5.71 -12.46
C PHE A 170 8.19 -5.04 -11.15
N PHE A 171 7.25 -4.09 -11.19
CA PHE A 171 6.74 -3.44 -9.99
C PHE A 171 6.01 -4.42 -9.06
N LYS A 172 5.28 -5.42 -9.61
CA LYS A 172 4.67 -6.50 -8.83
C LYS A 172 5.74 -7.35 -8.13
N GLY A 173 6.75 -7.81 -8.87
CA GLY A 173 7.84 -8.61 -8.31
C GLY A 173 8.69 -7.85 -7.28
N VAL A 174 8.82 -6.53 -7.43
CA VAL A 174 9.49 -5.66 -6.44
C VAL A 174 8.62 -5.38 -5.20
N GLY A 175 7.30 -5.59 -5.30
CA GLY A 175 6.34 -5.38 -4.21
C GLY A 175 5.86 -3.92 -4.09
N ILE A 176 5.83 -3.18 -5.21
CA ILE A 176 5.48 -1.75 -5.26
C ILE A 176 4.39 -1.44 -6.30
N TYR A 177 3.72 -2.45 -6.87
CA TYR A 177 2.58 -2.25 -7.77
C TYR A 177 1.28 -2.20 -6.97
N GLY A 178 0.45 -1.20 -7.25
CA GLY A 178 -0.80 -0.95 -6.52
C GLY A 178 -0.82 0.43 -5.87
N ALA A 179 -1.96 1.11 -5.92
CA ALA A 179 -2.17 2.45 -5.34
C ALA A 179 -2.90 2.43 -4.00
N GLU A 180 -3.36 1.26 -3.56
CA GLU A 180 -4.04 1.04 -2.30
C GLU A 180 -3.14 1.35 -1.09
N LEU A 181 -3.76 1.66 0.05
CA LEU A 181 -3.07 2.07 1.28
C LEU A 181 -2.07 1.04 1.82
N LYS A 182 -2.25 -0.24 1.47
CA LYS A 182 -1.34 -1.34 1.80
C LYS A 182 0.04 -1.13 1.18
N VAL A 183 0.08 -0.82 -0.12
CA VAL A 183 1.31 -0.77 -0.92
C VAL A 183 1.82 0.66 -1.05
N LYS A 184 0.93 1.66 -1.19
CA LYS A 184 1.29 3.06 -1.48
C LYS A 184 2.31 3.14 -2.64
N GLY A 185 2.01 2.43 -3.73
CA GLY A 185 2.91 2.18 -4.84
C GLY A 185 2.42 2.75 -6.16
N PHE A 186 2.85 2.12 -7.25
CA PHE A 186 2.63 2.56 -8.62
C PHE A 186 1.35 1.93 -9.18
N SER A 187 0.37 2.76 -9.53
CA SER A 187 -0.88 2.31 -10.18
C SER A 187 -0.64 1.79 -11.60
N GLY A 188 -1.59 1.03 -12.14
CA GLY A 188 -1.57 0.61 -13.54
C GLY A 188 -1.51 1.80 -14.50
N TYR A 189 -2.30 2.85 -14.23
CA TYR A 189 -2.29 4.08 -15.03
C TYR A 189 -0.94 4.82 -14.96
N LEU A 190 -0.37 4.98 -13.76
CA LEU A 190 0.96 5.59 -13.60
C LEU A 190 2.02 4.79 -14.34
N THR A 191 1.95 3.46 -14.30
CA THR A 191 2.86 2.57 -15.03
C THR A 191 2.77 2.78 -16.54
N GLU A 192 1.58 2.96 -17.07
CA GLU A 192 1.37 3.29 -18.49
C GLU A 192 1.92 4.66 -18.85
N LEU A 193 1.69 5.69 -18.01
CA LEU A 193 2.26 7.04 -18.20
C LEU A 193 3.79 7.03 -18.21
N LEU A 194 4.43 6.19 -17.40
CA LEU A 194 5.89 6.04 -17.40
C LEU A 194 6.38 5.46 -18.73
N ILE A 195 5.68 4.48 -19.32
CA ILE A 195 6.03 3.97 -20.65
C ILE A 195 5.75 5.00 -21.75
N VAL A 196 4.69 5.80 -21.63
CA VAL A 196 4.48 6.96 -22.53
C VAL A 196 5.67 7.93 -22.44
N ARG A 197 6.16 8.22 -21.22
CA ARG A 197 7.28 9.13 -20.98
C ARG A 197 8.62 8.63 -21.52
N TYR A 198 8.92 7.35 -21.31
CA TYR A 198 10.24 6.77 -21.54
C TYR A 198 10.35 5.91 -22.79
N GLY A 199 9.23 5.52 -23.39
CA GLY A 199 9.18 4.72 -24.62
C GLY A 199 9.09 3.22 -24.36
N ASP A 200 10.02 2.65 -23.59
CA ASP A 200 10.12 1.21 -23.33
C ASP A 200 10.52 0.89 -21.88
N PHE A 201 10.50 -0.40 -21.51
CA PHE A 201 10.79 -0.87 -20.16
C PHE A 201 12.22 -0.52 -19.71
N LEU A 202 13.23 -0.75 -20.56
CA LEU A 202 14.62 -0.52 -20.18
C LEU A 202 14.93 0.97 -20.00
N SER A 203 14.36 1.82 -20.86
CA SER A 203 14.46 3.27 -20.76
C SER A 203 13.73 3.80 -19.52
N ALA A 204 12.59 3.21 -19.16
CA ALA A 204 11.90 3.54 -17.91
C ALA A 204 12.73 3.15 -16.69
N VAL A 205 13.32 1.94 -16.68
CA VAL A 205 14.21 1.48 -15.61
C VAL A 205 15.44 2.39 -15.47
N ASP A 206 16.11 2.75 -16.56
CA ASP A 206 17.25 3.68 -16.54
C ASP A 206 16.85 5.08 -16.03
N GLY A 207 15.70 5.58 -16.47
CA GLY A 207 15.14 6.86 -16.01
C GLY A 207 14.83 6.87 -14.51
N ILE A 208 14.14 5.83 -14.02
CA ILE A 208 13.77 5.67 -12.61
C ILE A 208 15.02 5.53 -11.73
N ALA A 209 16.04 4.79 -12.18
CA ALA A 209 17.29 4.62 -11.43
C ALA A 209 18.00 5.96 -11.10
N LYS A 210 17.73 7.01 -11.88
CA LYS A 210 18.35 8.34 -11.76
C LYS A 210 17.51 9.34 -10.97
N TRP A 211 16.27 9.00 -10.60
CA TRP A 211 15.37 9.89 -9.88
C TRP A 211 15.97 10.39 -8.56
N ARG A 212 15.69 11.66 -8.26
CA ARG A 212 16.01 12.34 -7.00
C ARG A 212 14.75 13.07 -6.52
N PRO A 213 14.17 12.70 -5.37
CA PRO A 213 12.95 13.34 -4.87
C PRO A 213 13.18 14.81 -4.47
N PRO A 214 12.21 15.71 -4.67
CA PRO A 214 10.95 15.45 -5.38
C PRO A 214 11.18 15.31 -6.90
N VAL A 215 10.54 14.32 -7.51
CA VAL A 215 10.58 14.08 -8.96
C VAL A 215 9.35 14.71 -9.59
N LEU A 216 9.52 15.48 -10.68
CA LEU A 216 8.41 16.04 -11.47
C LEU A 216 8.43 15.45 -12.88
N ILE A 217 7.31 14.90 -13.32
CA ILE A 217 7.05 14.45 -14.68
C ILE A 217 5.78 15.13 -15.18
N ASP A 218 5.88 15.73 -16.35
CA ASP A 218 4.78 16.35 -17.05
C ASP A 218 4.88 15.97 -18.53
N LEU A 219 3.86 15.28 -19.02
CA LEU A 219 3.82 14.74 -20.39
C LEU A 219 3.33 15.78 -21.40
N GLU A 220 2.47 16.69 -20.96
CA GLU A 220 1.75 17.65 -21.80
C GLU A 220 2.26 19.09 -21.63
N GLY A 221 3.21 19.32 -20.71
CA GLY A 221 3.77 20.64 -20.48
C GLY A 221 2.82 21.60 -19.77
N HIS A 222 1.86 21.08 -19.01
CA HIS A 222 0.94 21.86 -18.17
C HIS A 222 1.65 22.72 -17.12
N CYS A 223 2.86 22.31 -16.73
CA CYS A 223 3.69 22.98 -15.75
C CYS A 223 4.56 24.06 -16.39
N ILE A 224 3.96 25.24 -16.59
CA ILE A 224 4.68 26.43 -17.11
C ILE A 224 5.79 26.86 -16.15
N ASN A 225 5.54 26.78 -14.83
CA ASN A 225 6.52 27.11 -13.80
C ASN A 225 6.75 25.92 -12.85
N VAL A 226 7.92 25.29 -12.98
CA VAL A 226 8.33 24.13 -12.17
C VAL A 226 8.22 24.39 -10.67
N ASN A 227 8.62 25.58 -10.19
CA ASN A 227 8.59 25.91 -8.77
C ASN A 227 7.15 25.98 -8.24
N GLU A 228 6.20 26.42 -9.06
CA GLU A 228 4.79 26.48 -8.67
C GLU A 228 4.18 25.08 -8.58
N CYS A 229 4.46 24.21 -9.55
CA CYS A 229 4.00 22.82 -9.51
C CYS A 229 4.59 22.05 -8.33
N LEU A 230 5.88 22.25 -8.04
CA LEU A 230 6.53 21.66 -6.86
C LEU A 230 5.90 22.17 -5.56
N LYS A 231 5.56 23.47 -5.47
CA LYS A 231 4.85 24.02 -4.30
C LYS A 231 3.45 23.43 -4.15
N LYS A 232 2.73 23.24 -5.25
CA LYS A 232 1.36 22.68 -5.28
C LYS A 232 1.31 21.26 -4.74
N PHE A 233 2.32 20.45 -5.03
CA PHE A 233 2.39 19.03 -4.65
C PHE A 233 3.55 18.71 -3.69
N LYS A 234 3.93 19.68 -2.84
CA LYS A 234 5.13 19.64 -2.00
C LYS A 234 5.25 18.45 -1.04
N GLU A 235 4.13 17.81 -0.70
CA GLU A 235 4.08 16.63 0.18
C GLU A 235 4.37 15.30 -0.52
N TYR A 236 4.42 15.30 -1.86
CA TYR A 236 4.60 14.08 -2.65
C TYR A 236 6.05 13.93 -3.12
N PRO A 237 6.66 12.74 -2.95
CA PRO A 237 8.03 12.51 -3.38
C PRO A 237 8.14 12.30 -4.91
N LEU A 238 7.03 11.91 -5.55
CA LEU A 238 6.87 11.78 -6.99
C LEU A 238 5.61 12.55 -7.43
N ILE A 239 5.79 13.44 -8.38
CA ILE A 239 4.75 14.30 -8.94
C ILE A 239 4.68 13.98 -10.42
N VAL A 240 3.59 13.35 -10.84
CA VAL A 240 3.27 13.14 -12.25
C VAL A 240 2.00 13.90 -12.55
N ILE A 241 2.12 15.01 -13.27
CA ILE A 241 0.96 15.82 -13.65
C ILE A 241 0.08 14.97 -14.55
N ASP A 242 -1.17 14.78 -14.13
CA ASP A 242 -2.12 14.01 -14.90
C ASP A 242 -2.39 14.75 -16.23
N PRO A 243 -2.17 14.11 -17.38
CA PRO A 243 -2.32 14.76 -18.68
C PRO A 243 -3.78 15.14 -18.98
N VAL A 244 -4.75 14.49 -18.34
CA VAL A 244 -6.18 14.75 -18.50
C VAL A 244 -6.71 15.76 -17.46
N ASP A 245 -6.06 15.86 -16.31
CA ASP A 245 -6.42 16.80 -15.23
C ASP A 245 -5.17 17.44 -14.59
N PRO A 246 -4.74 18.63 -15.04
CA PRO A 246 -3.56 19.32 -14.49
C PRO A 246 -3.63 19.66 -13.00
N LYS A 247 -4.81 19.52 -12.36
CA LYS A 247 -4.98 19.71 -10.92
C LYS A 247 -4.64 18.46 -10.11
N ARG A 248 -4.44 17.32 -10.76
CA ARG A 248 -4.17 16.03 -10.13
C ARG A 248 -2.71 15.59 -10.28
N ASN A 249 -2.19 14.98 -9.21
CA ASN A 249 -0.98 14.18 -9.24
C ASN A 249 -1.35 12.71 -9.44
N ALA A 250 -1.04 12.13 -10.61
CA ALA A 250 -1.28 10.72 -10.90
C ALA A 250 -0.47 9.76 -10.02
N ALA A 251 0.58 10.25 -9.36
CA ALA A 251 1.42 9.53 -8.42
C ALA A 251 1.13 9.85 -6.94
N ALA A 252 -0.02 10.46 -6.61
CA ALA A 252 -0.35 10.84 -5.24
C ALA A 252 -0.34 9.67 -4.24
N ALA A 253 -0.57 8.44 -4.70
CA ALA A 253 -0.51 7.25 -3.86
C ALA A 253 0.93 6.77 -3.55
N VAL A 254 1.94 7.21 -4.34
CA VAL A 254 3.32 6.72 -4.22
C VAL A 254 3.98 7.30 -2.98
N GLY A 255 4.19 6.45 -1.98
CA GLY A 255 4.94 6.80 -0.77
C GLY A 255 6.45 6.84 -0.99
N MET A 256 7.17 7.50 -0.07
CA MET A 256 8.63 7.62 -0.14
C MET A 256 9.36 6.27 -0.15
N ARG A 257 8.84 5.28 0.61
CA ARG A 257 9.39 3.91 0.65
C ARG A 257 9.30 3.23 -0.72
N SER A 258 8.12 3.28 -1.36
CA SER A 258 7.88 2.66 -2.66
C SER A 258 8.71 3.33 -3.75
N LEU A 259 8.86 4.66 -3.71
CA LEU A 259 9.74 5.40 -4.61
C LEU A 259 11.21 4.98 -4.43
N ALA A 260 11.70 4.92 -3.19
CA ALA A 260 13.07 4.51 -2.90
C ALA A 260 13.34 3.05 -3.32
N LEU A 261 12.39 2.14 -3.10
CA LEU A 261 12.47 0.75 -3.56
C LEU A 261 12.48 0.68 -5.09
N ALA A 262 11.69 1.47 -5.80
CA ALA A 262 11.71 1.53 -7.26
C ALA A 262 13.08 1.96 -7.78
N ILE A 263 13.67 3.03 -7.21
CA ILE A 263 15.00 3.51 -7.58
C ILE A 263 16.06 2.43 -7.33
N LEU A 264 16.04 1.80 -6.14
CA LEU A 264 17.01 0.76 -5.78
C LEU A 264 16.87 -0.48 -6.68
N ALA A 265 15.63 -0.95 -6.92
CA ALA A 265 15.36 -2.09 -7.78
C ALA A 265 15.82 -1.84 -9.22
N CYS A 266 15.55 -0.65 -9.76
CA CYS A 266 15.99 -0.29 -11.10
C CYS A 266 17.52 -0.27 -11.20
N ARG A 267 18.22 0.31 -10.22
CA ARG A 267 19.70 0.27 -10.16
C ARG A 267 20.24 -1.15 -10.09
N ALA A 268 19.67 -1.98 -9.22
CA ALA A 268 20.10 -3.36 -9.05
C ALA A 268 19.83 -4.19 -10.33
N PHE A 269 18.69 -3.98 -10.98
CA PHE A 269 18.34 -4.64 -12.24
C PHE A 269 19.31 -4.28 -13.37
N LEU A 270 19.71 -3.01 -13.49
CA LEU A 270 20.69 -2.57 -14.49
C LEU A 270 22.08 -3.21 -14.29
N ILE A 271 22.46 -3.48 -13.04
CA ILE A 271 23.75 -4.12 -12.71
C ILE A 271 23.70 -5.63 -12.98
N LYS A 272 22.64 -6.31 -12.51
CA LYS A 272 22.51 -7.77 -12.60
C LYS A 272 21.05 -8.16 -12.87
N PRO A 273 20.60 -8.10 -14.14
CA PRO A 273 19.23 -8.48 -14.51
C PRO A 273 18.93 -9.92 -14.12
N SER A 274 17.75 -10.18 -13.55
CA SER A 274 17.34 -11.55 -13.22
C SER A 274 15.81 -11.72 -13.18
N LEU A 275 15.34 -12.97 -13.25
CA LEU A 275 13.92 -13.30 -13.12
C LEU A 275 13.35 -12.93 -11.74
N LYS A 276 14.18 -12.87 -10.69
CA LYS A 276 13.74 -12.59 -9.31
C LYS A 276 13.09 -11.21 -9.15
N PHE A 277 13.41 -10.26 -10.03
CA PHE A 277 12.77 -8.94 -10.02
C PHE A 277 11.32 -8.97 -10.50
N PHE A 278 10.95 -9.98 -11.28
CA PHE A 278 9.58 -10.17 -11.78
C PHE A 278 8.84 -11.25 -10.99
N PHE A 279 9.56 -12.31 -10.59
CA PHE A 279 9.03 -13.47 -9.88
C PHE A 279 9.96 -13.81 -8.72
N PRO A 280 9.87 -13.10 -7.58
CA PRO A 280 10.72 -13.36 -6.43
C PRO A 280 10.38 -14.68 -5.75
N ASP A 281 11.38 -15.55 -5.59
CA ASP A 281 11.25 -16.75 -4.76
C ASP A 281 11.49 -16.41 -3.28
N ILE A 282 10.46 -16.59 -2.45
CA ILE A 282 10.57 -16.37 -1.01
C ILE A 282 11.01 -17.69 -0.36
N ASN A 283 12.27 -17.75 0.07
CA ASN A 283 12.74 -18.84 0.91
C ASN A 283 12.20 -18.67 2.33
N ILE A 284 11.08 -19.33 2.63
CA ILE A 284 10.40 -19.26 3.92
C ILE A 284 11.29 -19.86 5.01
N TYR A 285 11.60 -19.07 6.03
CA TYR A 285 12.44 -19.53 7.14
C TYR A 285 11.63 -20.37 8.09
N SER A 286 12.20 -21.50 8.55
CA SER A 286 11.63 -22.23 9.68
C SER A 286 11.64 -21.36 10.94
N TRP A 287 10.72 -21.64 11.87
CA TRP A 287 10.65 -20.96 13.15
C TRP A 287 12.01 -20.92 13.89
N GLY A 288 12.72 -22.05 13.95
CA GLY A 288 14.05 -22.10 14.57
C GLY A 288 15.10 -21.22 13.88
N LYS A 289 14.99 -21.00 12.56
CA LYS A 289 15.87 -20.08 11.82
C LYS A 289 15.52 -18.61 12.10
N ILE A 290 14.23 -18.29 12.28
CA ILE A 290 13.76 -16.97 12.73
C ILE A 290 14.33 -16.65 14.11
N LEU A 291 14.19 -17.56 15.07
CA LEU A 291 14.72 -17.37 16.43
C LEU A 291 16.23 -17.14 16.42
N LYS A 292 16.99 -17.99 15.73
CA LYS A 292 18.45 -17.82 15.59
C LYS A 292 18.84 -16.47 14.98
N ALA A 293 18.04 -15.93 14.06
CA ALA A 293 18.31 -14.63 13.46
C ALA A 293 18.11 -13.47 14.45
N LEU A 294 17.07 -13.55 15.29
CA LEU A 294 16.79 -12.57 16.35
C LEU A 294 17.84 -12.63 17.46
N GLU A 295 18.20 -13.84 17.92
CA GLU A 295 19.22 -14.08 18.94
C GLU A 295 20.59 -13.52 18.52
N LYS A 296 21.01 -13.79 17.28
CA LYS A 296 22.27 -13.28 16.74
C LYS A 296 22.37 -11.75 16.75
N ARG A 297 21.24 -11.04 16.66
CA ARG A 297 21.19 -9.57 16.69
C ARG A 297 20.89 -9.01 18.07
N GLY A 298 20.46 -9.83 19.03
CA GLY A 298 19.99 -9.38 20.33
C GLY A 298 18.67 -8.60 20.30
N SER A 299 17.90 -8.71 19.21
CA SER A 299 16.60 -8.04 19.03
C SER A 299 15.43 -8.89 19.52
N SER A 300 14.36 -8.24 19.97
CA SER A 300 13.13 -8.91 20.43
C SER A 300 11.93 -8.56 19.55
N LEU A 301 10.90 -9.41 19.60
CA LEU A 301 9.63 -9.19 18.94
C LEU A 301 8.52 -8.98 19.97
N THR A 302 7.57 -8.11 19.63
CA THR A 302 6.28 -7.95 20.31
C THR A 302 5.31 -7.38 19.29
N GLY A 303 4.01 -7.37 19.58
CA GLY A 303 3.04 -6.92 18.62
C GLY A 303 1.62 -6.98 19.12
N LEU A 304 0.69 -6.87 18.17
CA LEU A 304 -0.74 -6.95 18.39
C LEU A 304 -1.36 -7.88 17.37
N ILE A 305 -2.26 -8.73 17.84
CA ILE A 305 -3.27 -9.40 17.03
C ILE A 305 -4.50 -8.49 17.05
N VAL A 306 -5.02 -8.13 15.89
CA VAL A 306 -6.18 -7.24 15.74
C VAL A 306 -7.26 -7.99 14.99
N TYR A 307 -8.39 -8.21 15.66
CA TYR A 307 -9.59 -8.81 15.06
C TYR A 307 -10.48 -7.70 14.51
N THR A 308 -10.91 -7.82 13.25
CA THR A 308 -11.69 -6.78 12.56
C THR A 308 -13.08 -7.26 12.17
N HIS A 309 -14.00 -6.32 12.00
CA HIS A 309 -15.24 -6.56 11.28
C HIS A 309 -14.96 -6.74 9.79
N GLU A 310 -15.84 -7.46 9.09
CA GLU A 310 -15.80 -7.54 7.63
C GLU A 310 -16.28 -6.20 7.05
N VAL A 311 -15.36 -5.28 6.92
CA VAL A 311 -15.53 -3.99 6.24
C VAL A 311 -14.57 -3.93 5.06
N ALA A 312 -14.73 -2.92 4.20
CA ALA A 312 -13.82 -2.73 3.07
C ALA A 312 -12.35 -2.73 3.53
N PRO A 313 -11.47 -3.56 2.93
CA PRO A 313 -10.10 -3.73 3.42
C PRO A 313 -9.29 -2.43 3.50
N GLU A 314 -9.53 -1.47 2.61
CA GLU A 314 -8.85 -0.16 2.63
C GLU A 314 -9.11 0.62 3.92
N ASN A 315 -10.33 0.56 4.45
CA ASN A 315 -10.68 1.20 5.72
C ASN A 315 -9.92 0.57 6.89
N VAL A 316 -9.74 -0.75 6.85
CA VAL A 316 -8.95 -1.50 7.83
C VAL A 316 -7.48 -1.06 7.75
N TRP A 317 -6.88 -1.03 6.55
CA TRP A 317 -5.49 -0.62 6.35
C TRP A 317 -5.18 0.77 6.90
N GLY A 318 -6.05 1.75 6.63
CA GLY A 318 -5.90 3.11 7.16
C GLY A 318 -5.90 3.13 8.69
N HIS A 319 -6.79 2.35 9.32
CA HIS A 319 -6.86 2.26 10.77
C HIS A 319 -5.64 1.55 11.38
N LEU A 320 -5.22 0.41 10.81
CA LEU A 320 -4.05 -0.35 11.28
C LEU A 320 -2.76 0.48 11.19
N ARG A 321 -2.55 1.24 10.11
CA ARG A 321 -1.40 2.15 9.97
C ARG A 321 -1.42 3.26 11.03
N SER A 322 -2.60 3.83 11.31
CA SER A 322 -2.73 4.82 12.39
C SER A 322 -2.40 4.26 13.77
N ILE A 323 -2.75 3.00 14.03
CA ILE A 323 -2.40 2.29 15.27
C ILE A 323 -0.89 2.05 15.31
N GLU A 324 -0.31 1.45 14.26
CA GLU A 324 1.13 1.20 14.14
C GLU A 324 1.95 2.45 14.43
N GLU A 325 1.67 3.57 13.75
CA GLU A 325 2.41 4.83 13.92
C GLU A 325 2.35 5.35 15.36
N LYS A 326 1.18 5.27 16.02
CA LYS A 326 1.02 5.70 17.43
C LYS A 326 1.82 4.81 18.37
N LEU A 327 1.83 3.51 18.14
CA LEU A 327 2.54 2.55 18.99
C LEU A 327 4.05 2.62 18.79
N VAL A 328 4.54 2.78 17.56
CA VAL A 328 5.97 3.04 17.28
C VAL A 328 6.42 4.29 18.02
N ASN A 329 5.66 5.39 17.91
CA ASN A 329 5.97 6.63 18.61
C ASN A 329 5.93 6.47 20.14
N GLY A 330 4.94 5.76 20.67
CA GLY A 330 4.79 5.51 22.10
C GLY A 330 5.91 4.64 22.68
N LEU A 331 6.26 3.54 22.00
CA LEU A 331 7.37 2.66 22.36
C LEU A 331 8.72 3.39 22.30
N THR A 332 8.94 4.19 21.25
CA THR A 332 10.16 5.00 21.09
C THR A 332 10.30 6.02 22.21
N LYS A 333 9.24 6.77 22.53
CA LYS A 333 9.22 7.69 23.68
C LYS A 333 9.38 6.97 25.02
N GLY A 334 8.99 5.70 25.10
CA GLY A 334 9.17 4.84 26.26
C GLY A 334 10.60 4.34 26.47
N GLY A 335 11.51 4.56 25.50
CA GLY A 335 12.91 4.17 25.57
C GLY A 335 13.28 2.95 24.74
N PHE A 336 12.33 2.31 24.05
CA PHE A 336 12.63 1.20 23.15
C PHE A 336 12.99 1.73 21.76
N ASN A 337 14.12 1.30 21.21
CA ASN A 337 14.46 1.55 19.83
C ASN A 337 13.75 0.55 18.92
N ILE A 338 12.78 1.02 18.13
CA ILE A 338 12.08 0.20 17.13
C ILE A 338 12.95 0.09 15.89
N ILE A 339 13.46 -1.11 15.64
CA ILE A 339 14.27 -1.43 14.46
C ILE A 339 13.37 -1.48 13.22
N TYR A 340 12.21 -2.12 13.33
CA TYR A 340 11.27 -2.27 12.23
C TYR A 340 9.85 -2.53 12.74
N SER A 341 8.87 -2.04 12.00
CA SER A 341 7.46 -2.35 12.19
C SER A 341 6.83 -2.65 10.84
N ASP A 342 5.83 -3.53 10.86
CA ASP A 342 5.02 -3.80 9.68
C ASP A 342 3.69 -4.46 10.09
N ILE A 343 2.79 -4.54 9.13
CA ILE A 343 1.45 -5.09 9.32
C ILE A 343 1.22 -6.25 8.35
N TRP A 344 0.71 -7.35 8.86
CA TRP A 344 0.09 -8.42 8.07
C TRP A 344 -1.43 -8.34 8.23
N PHE A 345 -2.18 -8.56 7.16
CA PHE A 345 -3.64 -8.63 7.20
C PHE A 345 -4.11 -9.65 6.19
N ASN A 346 -5.02 -10.54 6.59
CA ASN A 346 -5.61 -11.56 5.72
C ASN A 346 -6.67 -11.01 4.74
N GLU A 347 -6.87 -9.69 4.70
CA GLU A 347 -7.91 -8.99 3.92
C GLU A 347 -9.34 -9.43 4.27
N LYS A 348 -9.55 -9.99 5.47
CA LYS A 348 -10.85 -10.46 5.97
C LYS A 348 -11.15 -9.91 7.36
N ASP A 349 -10.52 -10.46 8.38
CA ASP A 349 -10.93 -10.29 9.78
C ASP A 349 -9.76 -10.34 10.79
N LEU A 350 -8.53 -10.59 10.34
CA LEU A 350 -7.38 -10.79 11.21
C LEU A 350 -6.14 -10.08 10.68
N ALA A 351 -5.61 -9.17 11.49
CA ALA A 351 -4.36 -8.48 11.24
C ALA A 351 -3.35 -8.67 12.38
N ILE A 352 -2.07 -8.57 12.06
CA ILE A 352 -0.96 -8.59 13.01
C ILE A 352 -0.10 -7.36 12.79
N ILE A 353 0.10 -6.56 13.83
CA ILE A 353 1.06 -5.46 13.84
C ILE A 353 2.26 -5.93 14.65
N LEU A 354 3.44 -6.01 14.03
CA LEU A 354 4.63 -6.56 14.68
C LEU A 354 5.73 -5.52 14.76
N PHE A 355 6.48 -5.54 15.86
CA PHE A 355 7.60 -4.65 16.14
C PHE A 355 8.84 -5.48 16.47
N GLU A 356 9.95 -5.20 15.78
CA GLU A 356 11.29 -5.64 16.19
C GLU A 356 11.98 -4.49 16.91
N TYR A 357 12.49 -4.75 18.11
CA TYR A 357 13.00 -3.69 18.97
C TYR A 357 14.20 -4.12 19.80
N ILE A 358 14.94 -3.12 20.27
CA ILE A 358 16.00 -3.24 21.28
C ILE A 358 15.90 -2.10 22.30
N PRO A 359 16.34 -2.30 23.56
CA PRO A 359 16.73 -3.58 24.15
C PRO A 359 15.50 -4.46 24.48
N LYS A 360 15.74 -5.74 24.81
CA LYS A 360 14.69 -6.66 25.30
C LYS A 360 14.04 -6.17 26.60
N GLU A 361 14.86 -5.59 27.48
CA GLU A 361 14.42 -5.05 28.77
C GLU A 361 15.19 -3.76 29.05
N LEU A 362 14.48 -2.72 29.48
CA LEU A 362 15.07 -1.46 29.88
C LEU A 362 15.73 -1.55 31.26
N PRO A 363 16.75 -0.71 31.53
CA PRO A 363 17.28 -0.57 32.89
C PRO A 363 16.18 -0.14 33.87
N ARG A 364 16.39 -0.37 35.16
CA ARG A 364 15.45 0.04 36.21
C ARG A 364 15.31 1.56 36.30
N VAL A 365 16.35 2.28 35.89
CA VAL A 365 16.44 3.74 36.00
C VAL A 365 16.54 4.41 34.64
N LYS A 366 16.06 5.65 34.57
CA LYS A 366 16.28 6.57 33.47
C LYS A 366 16.78 7.91 34.00
N ILE A 367 17.55 8.63 33.20
CA ILE A 367 17.93 10.00 33.53
C ILE A 367 16.69 10.88 33.33
N MET A 368 16.37 11.68 34.35
CA MET A 368 15.35 12.70 34.31
C MET A 368 16.02 14.07 34.24
N GLU A 369 15.81 14.75 33.12
CA GLU A 369 16.31 16.11 32.92
C GLU A 369 15.38 17.14 33.57
N GLY A 370 15.96 17.94 34.46
CA GLY A 370 15.36 19.12 35.06
C GLY A 370 15.71 20.40 34.28
N PRO A 371 15.36 21.58 34.83
CA PRO A 371 15.68 22.87 34.23
C PRO A 371 17.19 23.20 34.35
N PRO A 372 17.69 24.20 33.58
CA PRO A 372 18.96 24.85 33.88
C PRO A 372 18.98 25.39 35.32
N VAL A 373 20.08 25.18 36.03
CA VAL A 373 20.22 25.54 37.45
C VAL A 373 19.95 27.03 37.70
N PHE A 374 20.27 27.88 36.73
CA PHE A 374 20.11 29.34 36.76
C PHE A 374 18.64 29.81 36.81
N LEU A 375 17.68 28.92 36.58
CA LEU A 375 16.25 29.22 36.73
C LEU A 375 15.78 28.91 38.15
N GLU A 376 16.19 29.74 39.12
CA GLU A 376 16.02 29.56 40.58
C GLU A 376 14.69 28.89 40.98
N ARG A 377 13.54 29.52 40.70
CA ARG A 377 12.21 28.99 41.06
C ARG A 377 11.92 27.59 40.48
N HIS A 378 12.41 27.32 39.27
CA HIS A 378 12.20 26.02 38.62
C HIS A 378 13.16 24.97 39.18
N SER A 379 14.41 25.37 39.45
CA SER A 379 15.44 24.55 40.07
C SER A 379 15.03 24.09 41.47
N ASP A 380 14.58 25.01 42.33
CA ASP A 380 14.13 24.70 43.69
C ASP A 380 12.99 23.70 43.68
N ARG A 381 11.98 23.94 42.83
CA ARG A 381 10.83 23.03 42.69
C ARG A 381 11.24 21.64 42.23
N PHE A 382 12.23 21.56 41.34
CA PHE A 382 12.76 20.28 40.87
C PHE A 382 13.48 19.54 42.01
N ILE A 383 14.35 20.23 42.75
CA ILE A 383 15.11 19.66 43.87
C ILE A 383 14.17 19.22 45.01
N THR A 384 13.16 20.03 45.36
CA THR A 384 12.17 19.65 46.38
C THR A 384 11.40 18.38 45.99
N LYS A 385 11.07 18.23 44.70
CA LYS A 385 10.29 17.10 44.20
C LYS A 385 11.13 15.85 43.95
N HIS A 386 12.38 16.04 43.53
CA HIS A 386 13.24 14.99 42.99
C HIS A 386 14.63 14.98 43.62
N GLY A 387 14.73 15.37 44.89
CA GLY A 387 15.97 15.47 45.67
C GLY A 387 16.69 14.13 45.84
N PHE A 388 17.05 13.76 47.07
CA PHE A 388 17.65 12.43 47.28
C PHE A 388 16.60 11.33 47.13
N SER A 389 16.83 10.38 46.22
CA SER A 389 16.01 9.20 46.07
C SER A 389 16.57 8.06 46.89
N GLU A 390 15.93 7.70 48.00
CA GLU A 390 16.29 6.53 48.82
C GLU A 390 16.16 5.20 48.05
N VAL A 391 15.35 5.16 46.99
CA VAL A 391 15.16 3.95 46.17
C VAL A 391 16.39 3.66 45.30
N PHE A 392 17.14 4.71 44.93
CA PHE A 392 18.28 4.61 44.02
C PHE A 392 19.60 5.06 44.63
N ASP A 393 19.60 5.50 45.89
CA ASP A 393 20.74 6.09 46.60
C ASP A 393 21.43 7.21 45.80
N VAL A 394 20.64 8.04 45.11
CA VAL A 394 21.13 9.09 44.21
C VAL A 394 20.38 10.40 44.45
N GLY A 395 21.13 11.49 44.52
CA GLY A 395 20.61 12.86 44.57
C GLY A 395 20.59 13.54 43.20
N VAL A 396 20.30 14.84 43.23
CA VAL A 396 20.38 15.69 42.03
C VAL A 396 21.85 16.03 41.74
N TRP A 397 22.26 15.92 40.47
CA TRP A 397 23.57 16.39 40.01
C TRP A 397 23.42 17.37 38.84
N ILE A 398 24.51 18.02 38.43
CA ILE A 398 24.50 19.01 37.36
C ILE A 398 25.18 18.44 36.11
N SER A 399 24.53 18.58 34.96
CA SER A 399 25.08 18.24 33.65
C SER A 399 26.15 19.23 33.20
N LYS A 400 26.93 18.90 32.17
CA LYS A 400 27.98 19.78 31.62
C LYS A 400 27.44 21.12 31.09
N ASP A 401 26.19 21.16 30.67
CA ASP A 401 25.46 22.34 30.19
C ASP A 401 24.67 23.06 31.30
N GLY A 402 24.88 22.69 32.57
CA GLY A 402 24.33 23.40 33.72
C GLY A 402 22.87 23.07 34.05
N ARG A 403 22.37 21.89 33.65
CA ARG A 403 21.00 21.43 33.97
C ARG A 403 21.00 20.49 35.16
N LEU A 404 19.93 20.54 35.94
CA LEU A 404 19.70 19.58 37.01
C LEU A 404 19.32 18.22 36.41
N LEU A 405 19.93 17.15 36.91
CA LEU A 405 19.67 15.77 36.53
C LEU A 405 19.39 14.94 37.78
N THR A 406 18.56 13.92 37.65
CA THR A 406 18.31 12.92 38.68
C THR A 406 17.99 11.57 38.04
N LEU A 407 17.90 10.49 38.82
CA LEU A 407 17.41 9.20 38.35
C LEU A 407 15.92 9.04 38.67
N GLY A 408 15.16 8.60 37.66
CA GLY A 408 13.77 8.21 37.80
C GLY A 408 13.56 6.73 37.51
N GLU A 409 12.53 6.14 38.10
CA GLU A 409 12.17 4.75 37.84
C GLU A 409 11.55 4.58 36.43
N VAL A 410 11.97 3.52 35.75
CA VAL A 410 11.33 3.06 34.51
C VAL A 410 10.12 2.21 34.86
N LYS A 411 8.92 2.77 34.65
CA LYS A 411 7.65 2.11 35.01
C LYS A 411 7.36 0.84 34.22
N PHE A 412 7.78 0.78 32.95
CA PHE A 412 7.53 -0.35 32.05
C PHE A 412 8.85 -0.76 31.44
N ARG A 413 9.39 -1.89 31.89
CA ARG A 413 10.74 -2.33 31.51
C ARG A 413 10.70 -3.25 30.30
N LYS A 414 9.56 -3.89 30.04
CA LYS A 414 9.32 -4.71 28.84
C LYS A 414 8.36 -4.00 27.88
N ALA A 415 8.58 -4.17 26.58
CA ALA A 415 7.81 -3.46 25.56
C ALA A 415 6.31 -3.83 25.58
N HIS A 416 5.96 -5.10 25.85
CA HIS A 416 4.57 -5.54 25.94
C HIS A 416 3.81 -4.91 27.13
N GLU A 417 4.51 -4.59 28.23
CA GLU A 417 3.91 -3.89 29.38
C GLU A 417 3.56 -2.45 29.00
N LEU A 418 4.48 -1.76 28.31
CA LEU A 418 4.23 -0.41 27.80
C LEU A 418 3.14 -0.40 26.73
N LEU A 419 3.13 -1.37 25.82
CA LEU A 419 2.08 -1.55 24.81
C LEU A 419 0.70 -1.63 25.47
N ARG A 420 0.56 -2.41 26.55
CA ARG A 420 -0.71 -2.52 27.30
C ARG A 420 -1.20 -1.18 27.83
N GLN A 421 -0.28 -0.31 28.26
CA GLN A 421 -0.64 1.03 28.70
C GLN A 421 -0.98 1.96 27.53
N LEU A 422 -0.24 1.89 26.43
CA LEU A 422 -0.49 2.70 25.23
C LEU A 422 -1.84 2.37 24.59
N LEU A 423 -2.22 1.09 24.54
CA LEU A 423 -3.50 0.63 23.98
C LEU A 423 -4.71 1.28 24.66
N LYS A 424 -4.63 1.57 25.97
CA LYS A 424 -5.71 2.27 26.69
C LYS A 424 -5.97 3.69 26.16
N GLN A 425 -5.00 4.27 25.45
CA GLN A 425 -5.06 5.63 24.89
C GLN A 425 -5.35 5.61 23.38
N VAL A 426 -5.28 4.44 22.73
CA VAL A 426 -5.57 4.30 21.32
C VAL A 426 -7.08 4.45 21.11
N LYS A 427 -7.48 5.42 20.28
CA LYS A 427 -8.88 5.54 19.84
C LYS A 427 -9.19 4.39 18.88
N ILE A 428 -9.99 3.44 19.34
CA ILE A 428 -10.44 2.29 18.57
C ILE A 428 -11.76 2.64 17.87
N HIS A 429 -11.83 2.43 16.55
CA HIS A 429 -13.08 2.56 15.81
C HIS A 429 -13.87 1.25 15.94
N LYS A 430 -14.86 1.21 16.84
CA LYS A 430 -15.63 -0.02 17.16
C LYS A 430 -16.31 -0.67 15.95
N GLY A 431 -16.62 0.10 14.90
CA GLY A 431 -17.16 -0.46 13.65
C GLY A 431 -16.12 -1.15 12.76
N ILE A 432 -14.83 -1.05 13.07
CA ILE A 432 -13.72 -1.63 12.30
C ILE A 432 -13.02 -2.71 13.11
N VAL A 433 -12.67 -2.41 14.37
CA VAL A 433 -11.94 -3.35 15.25
C VAL A 433 -12.90 -3.96 16.26
N LYS A 434 -12.94 -5.29 16.30
CA LYS A 434 -13.66 -6.10 17.28
C LYS A 434 -12.87 -6.20 18.59
N ASP A 435 -11.61 -6.59 18.49
CA ASP A 435 -10.75 -6.86 19.65
C ASP A 435 -9.25 -6.73 19.31
N MET A 436 -8.42 -6.59 20.33
CA MET A 436 -6.96 -6.54 20.22
C MET A 436 -6.28 -7.35 21.33
N VAL A 437 -5.36 -8.22 20.95
CA VAL A 437 -4.58 -9.05 21.87
C VAL A 437 -3.10 -8.74 21.72
N ILE A 438 -2.37 -8.58 22.83
CA ILE A 438 -0.93 -8.31 22.80
C ILE A 438 -0.16 -9.61 22.59
N ILE A 439 0.86 -9.57 21.73
CA ILE A 439 1.86 -10.62 21.61
C ILE A 439 2.98 -10.29 22.60
N ASP A 440 2.92 -10.87 23.80
CA ASP A 440 3.85 -10.62 24.90
C ASP A 440 4.97 -11.67 25.01
N ASP A 441 4.85 -12.80 24.32
CA ASP A 441 5.87 -13.83 24.19
C ASP A 441 6.03 -14.38 22.75
N LEU A 442 7.07 -15.19 22.55
CA LEU A 442 7.38 -15.80 21.26
C LEU A 442 6.57 -17.07 20.97
N ASP A 443 5.99 -17.73 21.98
CA ASP A 443 5.18 -18.92 21.78
C ASP A 443 3.82 -18.58 21.17
N SER A 444 3.23 -17.45 21.57
CA SER A 444 2.06 -16.84 20.93
C SER A 444 2.30 -16.59 19.45
N LEU A 445 3.46 -16.01 19.10
CA LEU A 445 3.83 -15.79 17.70
C LEU A 445 4.12 -17.10 16.95
N ARG A 446 4.65 -18.13 17.64
CA ARG A 446 4.86 -19.47 17.08
C ARG A 446 3.53 -20.14 16.71
N ASN A 447 2.50 -20.00 17.56
CA ASN A 447 1.18 -20.56 17.28
C ASN A 447 0.59 -19.92 16.01
N LEU A 448 0.66 -18.59 15.89
CA LEU A 448 0.26 -17.88 14.66
C LEU A 448 1.06 -18.35 13.43
N TYR A 449 2.37 -18.59 13.58
CA TYR A 449 3.22 -19.12 12.52
C TYR A 449 2.73 -20.50 12.03
N VAL A 450 2.22 -21.34 12.93
CA VAL A 450 1.67 -22.66 12.57
C VAL A 450 0.30 -22.50 11.90
N GLU A 451 -0.60 -21.72 12.50
CA GLU A 451 -2.02 -21.61 12.14
C GLU A 451 -2.29 -20.83 10.85
N LEU A 452 -1.62 -19.69 10.64
CA LEU A 452 -1.95 -18.75 9.56
C LEU A 452 -1.37 -19.14 8.19
N GLY A 453 -0.71 -20.30 8.11
CA GLY A 453 -0.29 -20.89 6.84
C GLY A 453 0.83 -20.13 6.13
N VAL A 454 0.95 -20.39 4.82
CA VAL A 454 2.14 -20.02 4.03
C VAL A 454 2.31 -18.51 3.85
N ASP A 455 1.22 -17.76 3.70
CA ASP A 455 1.28 -16.31 3.46
C ASP A 455 1.86 -15.55 4.65
N PHE A 456 1.36 -15.82 5.86
CA PHE A 456 1.90 -15.26 7.08
C PHE A 456 3.38 -15.65 7.30
N ARG A 457 3.75 -16.90 7.03
CA ARG A 457 5.15 -17.36 7.16
C ARG A 457 6.09 -16.63 6.19
N LYS A 458 5.64 -16.35 4.96
CA LYS A 458 6.39 -15.53 3.98
C LYS A 458 6.58 -14.11 4.51
N TRP A 459 5.49 -13.48 4.96
CA TRP A 459 5.54 -12.13 5.53
C TRP A 459 6.47 -12.06 6.75
N LEU A 460 6.36 -12.98 7.71
CA LEU A 460 7.21 -12.99 8.91
C LEU A 460 8.68 -13.22 8.55
N THR A 461 8.96 -14.06 7.55
CA THR A 461 10.33 -14.23 7.05
C THR A 461 10.88 -12.91 6.50
N GLN A 462 10.09 -12.22 5.68
CA GLN A 462 10.49 -10.92 5.11
C GLN A 462 10.63 -9.84 6.20
N PHE A 463 9.76 -9.82 7.21
CA PHE A 463 9.85 -8.94 8.36
C PHE A 463 11.18 -9.12 9.12
N VAL A 464 11.58 -10.36 9.37
CA VAL A 464 12.80 -10.67 10.14
C VAL A 464 14.06 -10.44 9.32
N VAL A 465 14.05 -10.81 8.04
CA VAL A 465 15.21 -10.71 7.14
C VAL A 465 15.40 -9.30 6.60
N LYS A 466 14.32 -8.54 6.40
CA LYS A 466 14.24 -7.15 5.90
C LYS A 466 14.83 -6.91 4.50
N THR A 467 15.53 -7.89 3.95
CA THR A 467 16.16 -7.80 2.63
C THR A 467 15.10 -8.08 1.57
N PRO A 468 14.91 -7.18 0.59
CA PRO A 468 14.04 -7.45 -0.54
C PRO A 468 14.48 -8.74 -1.24
N THR A 469 13.53 -9.59 -1.57
CA THR A 469 13.77 -10.93 -2.13
C THR A 469 14.48 -10.89 -3.48
N TRP A 470 14.26 -9.83 -4.25
CA TRP A 470 14.94 -9.56 -5.52
C TRP A 470 16.38 -9.05 -5.36
N LEU A 471 16.79 -8.59 -4.17
CA LEU A 471 18.14 -8.10 -3.88
C LEU A 471 19.10 -9.22 -3.42
N VAL A 472 18.56 -10.40 -3.10
CA VAL A 472 19.36 -11.53 -2.61
C VAL A 472 20.13 -12.18 -3.77
N ASN A 473 21.45 -12.06 -3.69
CA ASN A 473 22.42 -12.55 -4.68
C ASN A 473 22.34 -14.04 -4.97
#